data_AF-A0A3D3YUJ3-F1
#
_entry.id   AF-A0A3D3YUJ3-F1
#
_cell.length_a   1.000
_cell.length_b   1.000
_cell.length_c   1.000
_cell.angle_alpha   90.00
_cell.angle_beta   90.00
_cell.angle_gamma   90.00
#
_symmetry.space_group_name_H-M   'P 1'
#
loop_
_entity.id
_entity.type
_entity.pdbx_description
1 polymer ?
#
loop_
_entity_poly.entity_id
_entity_poly.type
_entity_poly.pdbx_seq_one_letter_code
_entity_poly.pdbx_strand_id
1 'polypeptide(L)'
;MAGGRGEPAVPADGARRGADPGAAAGGVRGPERHPSVLPQQRGGVVPPRAVRTPGRRVRGDRVAGIERHHARRVGRPNARPRRRTPPHPGGSDSVNLADLLRATADARPDKAAILFQGRPVSFGDLDDRVDLTAGALSALGVVKGDRVGILAGNVPEFVSCLYGIVRLGAVACPLNVQLTPEEFTYILADAGAKVIIT
;
A
#
# COMPACT_ATOMS: atom_id res chain seq x y z
N MET A 1 -45.94 79.40 13.57
CA MET A 1 -44.95 79.91 14.52
C MET A 1 -43.86 78.83 14.65
N ALA A 2 -42.84 78.84 13.78
CA ALA A 2 -41.46 79.36 13.99
C ALA A 2 -40.68 78.53 15.03
N GLY A 3 -39.45 78.02 14.89
CA GLY A 3 -38.28 78.05 13.98
C GLY A 3 -37.14 77.41 14.83
N GLY A 4 -36.25 76.51 14.40
CA GLY A 4 -35.18 76.66 13.42
C GLY A 4 -33.79 76.89 14.09
N ARG A 5 -32.87 75.91 13.94
CA ARG A 5 -31.41 75.99 13.65
C ARG A 5 -30.39 75.45 14.67
N GLY A 6 -29.46 74.62 14.16
CA GLY A 6 -28.06 74.55 14.63
C GLY A 6 -27.32 73.21 14.47
N GLU A 7 -26.89 72.85 13.25
CA GLU A 7 -25.66 72.04 13.02
C GLU A 7 -24.47 73.02 12.84
N PRO A 8 -23.16 72.65 12.98
CA PRO A 8 -22.55 71.58 12.15
C PRO A 8 -21.25 70.86 12.66
N ALA A 9 -20.87 69.84 11.88
CA ALA A 9 -19.55 69.51 11.32
C ALA A 9 -18.37 68.92 12.15
N VAL A 10 -17.89 67.79 11.59
CA VAL A 10 -16.59 67.10 11.71
C VAL A 10 -15.43 67.94 11.14
N PRO A 11 -14.17 67.61 11.46
CA PRO A 11 -13.21 67.45 10.35
C PRO A 11 -12.38 66.16 10.44
N ALA A 12 -12.12 65.61 9.27
CA ALA A 12 -11.06 64.66 8.96
C ALA A 12 -10.00 65.38 8.11
N ASP A 13 -8.71 65.21 8.41
CA ASP A 13 -7.54 65.26 7.50
C ASP A 13 -6.28 65.14 8.38
N GLY A 14 -5.14 64.56 8.03
CA GLY A 14 -4.65 64.04 6.76
C GLY A 14 -3.11 64.00 6.80
N ALA A 15 -2.54 62.94 6.19
CA ALA A 15 -1.20 62.88 5.58
C ALA A 15 0.04 62.96 6.52
N ARG A 16 1.22 62.36 6.29
CA ARG A 16 2.04 62.08 5.08
C ARG A 16 3.02 60.93 5.42
N ARG A 17 3.19 59.87 4.62
CA ARG A 17 4.14 59.67 3.48
C ARG A 17 5.63 59.99 3.74
N GLY A 18 6.47 58.99 3.43
CA GLY A 18 7.92 59.06 3.15
C GLY A 18 8.58 57.73 3.54
N ALA A 19 8.65 56.69 2.69
CA ALA A 19 9.51 56.51 1.51
C ALA A 19 11.02 56.47 1.83
N ASP A 20 11.56 55.25 1.62
CA ASP A 20 12.92 54.65 1.64
C ASP A 20 14.09 55.53 1.10
N PRO A 21 15.38 55.24 1.43
CA PRO A 21 16.11 54.21 0.65
C PRO A 21 17.27 53.44 1.37
N GLY A 22 17.47 52.16 0.99
CA GLY A 22 18.69 51.75 0.26
C GLY A 22 19.82 50.97 0.96
N ALA A 23 19.88 49.66 0.63
CA ALA A 23 21.06 48.86 0.24
C ALA A 23 22.13 48.41 1.29
N ALA A 24 22.33 47.09 1.42
CA ALA A 24 23.36 46.36 0.62
C ALA A 24 23.49 44.85 0.97
N ALA A 25 23.52 44.05 -0.10
CA ALA A 25 24.32 42.84 -0.36
C ALA A 25 24.25 41.57 0.52
N GLY A 26 23.90 40.44 -0.11
CA GLY A 26 24.16 39.10 0.43
C GLY A 26 23.66 37.91 -0.42
N GLY A 27 24.34 37.62 -1.54
CA GLY A 27 24.67 36.27 -2.00
C GLY A 27 23.58 35.23 -2.30
N VAL A 28 23.38 34.97 -3.60
CA VAL A 28 22.65 33.83 -4.19
C VAL A 28 23.22 32.48 -3.74
N ARG A 29 22.37 31.55 -3.26
CA ARG A 29 22.59 30.09 -3.34
C ARG A 29 21.26 29.39 -3.63
N GLY A 30 21.19 28.71 -4.78
CA GLY A 30 20.05 27.88 -5.16
C GLY A 30 19.96 26.59 -4.33
N PRO A 31 18.82 25.89 -4.37
CA PRO A 31 18.69 24.64 -3.62
C PRO A 31 19.57 23.55 -4.24
N GLU A 32 20.43 22.99 -3.40
CA GLU A 32 21.34 21.91 -3.74
C GLU A 32 20.56 20.64 -4.15
N ARG A 33 20.90 20.12 -5.33
CA ARG A 33 20.35 18.86 -5.85
C ARG A 33 21.06 17.71 -5.14
N HIS A 34 20.32 16.95 -4.35
CA HIS A 34 20.82 15.71 -3.76
C HIS A 34 20.93 14.63 -4.85
N PRO A 35 22.12 14.05 -5.13
CA PRO A 35 22.26 13.00 -6.13
C PRO A 35 22.08 11.64 -5.47
N SER A 36 20.96 10.95 -5.74
CA SER A 36 20.81 9.48 -5.72
C SER A 36 19.37 9.10 -6.12
N VAL A 37 18.96 9.48 -7.33
CA VAL A 37 17.79 8.86 -7.97
C VAL A 37 18.34 7.76 -8.87
N LEU A 38 18.20 6.51 -8.45
CA LEU A 38 18.45 5.37 -9.32
C LEU A 38 17.47 5.46 -10.51
N PRO A 39 17.93 5.27 -11.76
CA PRO A 39 17.05 5.36 -12.92
C PRO A 39 16.02 4.23 -12.86
N GLN A 40 14.76 4.60 -12.68
CA GLN A 40 13.60 3.71 -12.83
C GLN A 40 13.51 3.27 -14.28
N GLN A 41 13.77 1.98 -14.50
CA GLN A 41 13.55 1.31 -15.78
C GLN A 41 12.06 1.38 -16.10
N ARG A 42 11.69 2.06 -17.19
CA ARG A 42 10.34 2.02 -17.75
C ARG A 42 10.08 0.61 -18.26
N GLY A 43 9.51 -0.24 -17.41
CA GLY A 43 9.02 -1.56 -17.79
C GLY A 43 7.84 -1.41 -18.74
N GLY A 44 8.08 -1.59 -20.04
CA GLY A 44 7.02 -1.71 -21.02
C GLY A 44 6.11 -2.89 -20.69
N VAL A 45 4.80 -2.67 -20.76
CA VAL A 45 3.77 -3.70 -20.59
C VAL A 45 3.95 -4.76 -21.69
N VAL A 46 4.22 -6.01 -21.29
CA VAL A 46 4.18 -7.17 -22.18
C VAL A 46 2.71 -7.59 -22.32
N PRO A 47 2.09 -7.57 -23.52
CA PRO A 47 0.72 -8.04 -23.68
C PRO A 47 0.62 -9.56 -23.43
N PRO A 48 -0.52 -10.05 -22.92
CA PRO A 48 -0.69 -11.47 -22.64
C PRO A 48 -0.61 -12.30 -23.94
N ARG A 49 0.27 -13.31 -23.96
CA ARG A 49 0.41 -14.25 -25.08
C ARG A 49 -0.89 -15.04 -25.26
N ALA A 50 -1.43 -15.02 -26.47
CA ALA A 50 -2.55 -15.86 -26.88
C ALA A 50 -2.22 -17.35 -26.66
N VAL A 51 -2.97 -18.00 -25.78
CA VAL A 51 -2.93 -19.44 -25.57
C VAL A 51 -3.46 -20.11 -26.84
N ARG A 52 -2.58 -20.74 -27.62
CA ARG A 52 -2.97 -21.60 -28.75
C ARG A 52 -3.52 -22.92 -28.20
N THR A 53 -4.84 -23.08 -28.27
CA THR A 53 -5.50 -24.38 -28.08
C THR A 53 -5.08 -25.33 -29.21
N PRO A 54 -4.52 -26.52 -28.95
CA PRO A 54 -4.15 -27.43 -30.02
C PRO A 54 -5.40 -27.98 -30.73
N GLY A 55 -5.60 -27.53 -31.96
CA GLY A 55 -6.57 -28.09 -32.89
C GLY A 55 -6.22 -29.54 -33.23
N ARG A 56 -7.19 -30.42 -33.02
CA ARG A 56 -7.21 -31.81 -33.47
C ARG A 56 -7.22 -31.87 -35.00
N ARG A 57 -6.17 -32.41 -35.63
CA ARG A 57 -6.18 -32.96 -37.01
C ARG A 57 -5.28 -34.21 -37.06
N VAL A 58 -5.86 -35.40 -37.17
CA VAL A 58 -6.09 -36.22 -38.39
C VAL A 58 -4.80 -36.81 -38.98
N ARG A 59 -4.64 -38.10 -38.66
CA ARG A 59 -3.97 -39.24 -39.31
C ARG A 59 -3.34 -39.02 -40.71
N GLY A 60 -2.07 -39.45 -40.80
CA GLY A 60 -1.47 -40.06 -42.00
C GLY A 60 -0.41 -39.22 -42.70
N ASP A 61 0.88 -39.47 -42.45
CA ASP A 61 1.75 -40.11 -43.45
C ASP A 61 3.17 -40.36 -42.90
N ARG A 62 3.73 -41.49 -43.31
CA ARG A 62 5.05 -42.00 -42.93
C ARG A 62 6.13 -41.23 -43.69
N VAL A 63 7.19 -40.82 -43.01
CA VAL A 63 8.54 -40.81 -43.59
C VAL A 63 9.59 -41.13 -42.53
N ALA A 64 10.63 -41.79 -43.00
CA ALA A 64 11.62 -42.55 -42.26
C ALA A 64 12.70 -41.71 -41.57
N GLY A 65 13.30 -42.33 -40.55
CA GLY A 65 14.73 -42.20 -40.26
C GLY A 65 15.17 -40.95 -39.51
N ILE A 66 15.04 -40.97 -38.17
CA ILE A 66 15.98 -40.26 -37.29
C ILE A 66 16.32 -41.19 -36.13
N GLU A 67 17.62 -41.38 -35.95
CA GLU A 67 18.27 -42.33 -35.05
C GLU A 67 17.89 -42.12 -33.59
N ARG A 68 17.74 -43.23 -32.87
CA ARG A 68 17.51 -43.27 -31.43
C ARG A 68 18.79 -42.85 -30.70
N HIS A 69 18.93 -41.56 -30.44
CA HIS A 69 19.87 -41.11 -29.41
C HIS A 69 19.42 -41.63 -28.05
N HIS A 70 20.18 -42.61 -27.54
CA HIS A 70 20.14 -43.05 -26.15
C HIS A 70 20.34 -41.84 -25.22
N ALA A 71 19.25 -41.22 -24.78
CA ALA A 71 19.27 -40.31 -23.66
C ALA A 71 19.61 -41.12 -22.41
N ARG A 72 20.91 -41.11 -22.05
CA ARG A 72 21.39 -41.56 -20.74
C ARG A 72 20.54 -40.86 -19.69
N ARG A 73 19.82 -41.63 -18.87
CA ARG A 73 19.17 -41.13 -17.65
C ARG A 73 20.25 -40.50 -16.77
N VAL A 74 20.38 -39.19 -16.82
CA VAL A 74 21.08 -38.43 -15.78
C VAL A 74 20.18 -38.53 -14.56
N GLY A 75 20.51 -39.44 -13.64
CA GLY A 75 19.82 -39.53 -12.36
C GLY A 75 19.90 -38.17 -11.67
N ARG A 76 18.75 -37.57 -11.37
CA ARG A 76 18.68 -36.37 -10.52
C ARG A 76 19.32 -36.72 -9.17
N PRO A 77 20.46 -36.13 -8.77
CA PRO A 77 21.02 -36.38 -7.47
C PRO A 77 20.19 -35.60 -6.43
N ASN A 78 19.68 -36.30 -5.43
CA ASN A 78 19.04 -35.77 -4.23
C ASN A 78 17.83 -34.83 -4.42
N ALA A 79 16.68 -35.40 -4.76
CA ALA A 79 15.42 -34.84 -4.29
C ALA A 79 15.25 -35.22 -2.81
N ARG A 80 15.65 -34.34 -1.89
CA ARG A 80 15.27 -34.49 -0.47
C ARG A 80 13.75 -34.66 -0.43
N PRO A 81 13.19 -35.66 0.26
CA PRO A 81 11.75 -35.78 0.38
C PRO A 81 11.25 -34.47 1.00
N ARG A 82 10.45 -33.71 0.26
CA ARG A 82 9.75 -32.55 0.83
C ARG A 82 9.03 -33.08 2.06
N ARG A 83 9.40 -32.61 3.25
CA ARG A 83 8.65 -32.88 4.49
C ARG A 83 7.20 -32.54 4.15
N ARG A 84 6.33 -33.55 4.05
CA ARG A 84 4.91 -33.32 3.88
C ARG A 84 4.49 -32.56 5.13
N THR A 85 4.17 -31.27 4.97
CA THR A 85 3.56 -30.50 6.04
C THR A 85 2.29 -31.27 6.43
N PRO A 86 2.14 -31.70 7.69
CA PRO A 86 0.94 -32.41 8.09
C PRO A 86 -0.27 -31.53 7.76
N PRO A 87 -1.37 -32.11 7.27
CA PRO A 87 -2.61 -31.36 7.08
C PRO A 87 -2.99 -30.74 8.42
N HIS A 88 -3.16 -29.42 8.44
CA HIS A 88 -3.58 -28.70 9.63
C HIS A 88 -4.95 -29.27 10.02
N PRO A 89 -5.11 -29.86 11.22
CA PRO A 89 -6.39 -30.43 11.63
C PRO A 89 -7.41 -29.30 11.66
N GLY A 90 -8.32 -29.31 10.70
CA GLY A 90 -9.42 -28.34 10.65
C GLY A 90 -10.41 -28.65 11.75
N GLY A 91 -10.45 -27.79 12.78
CA GLY A 91 -11.43 -27.81 13.86
C GLY A 91 -11.15 -26.77 14.95
N SER A 92 -11.75 -25.58 14.79
CA SER A 92 -12.09 -24.57 15.81
C SER A 92 -11.02 -23.89 16.68
N ASP A 93 -9.86 -23.51 16.13
CA ASP A 93 -9.08 -22.32 16.57
C ASP A 93 -8.03 -21.99 15.49
N SER A 94 -8.49 -21.49 14.34
CA SER A 94 -7.58 -21.10 13.26
C SER A 94 -6.88 -19.79 13.62
N VAL A 95 -5.69 -19.89 14.20
CA VAL A 95 -4.80 -18.75 14.46
C VAL A 95 -4.51 -18.04 13.14
N ASN A 96 -4.83 -16.75 13.06
CA ASN A 96 -4.48 -15.86 11.96
C ASN A 96 -3.22 -15.03 12.31
N LEU A 97 -2.73 -14.25 11.35
CA LEU A 97 -1.51 -13.47 11.55
C LEU A 97 -1.64 -12.39 12.63
N ALA A 98 -2.84 -11.82 12.81
CA ALA A 98 -3.11 -10.84 13.85
C ALA A 98 -3.17 -11.43 15.26
N ASP A 99 -3.49 -12.71 15.39
CA ASP A 99 -3.42 -13.44 16.67
C ASP A 99 -1.96 -13.61 17.12
N LEU A 100 -1.04 -13.88 16.18
CA LEU A 100 0.40 -13.95 16.47
C LEU A 100 0.96 -12.59 16.91
N LEU A 101 0.47 -11.51 16.30
CA LEU A 101 0.81 -10.15 16.71
C LEU A 101 0.29 -9.87 18.12
N ARG A 102 -0.97 -10.21 18.41
CA ARG A 102 -1.56 -10.02 19.74
C ARG A 102 -0.77 -10.76 20.81
N ALA A 103 -0.47 -12.04 20.58
CA ALA A 103 0.33 -12.84 21.52
C ALA A 103 1.71 -12.24 21.79
N THR A 104 2.32 -11.58 20.79
CA THR A 104 3.60 -10.90 20.96
C THR A 104 3.45 -9.59 21.73
N ALA A 105 2.39 -8.82 21.46
CA ALA A 105 2.07 -7.59 22.17
C ALA A 105 1.78 -7.84 23.65
N ASP A 106 1.00 -8.88 23.96
CA ASP A 106 0.71 -9.27 25.35
C ASP A 106 1.99 -9.72 26.09
N ALA A 107 2.88 -10.44 25.41
CA ALA A 107 4.11 -10.97 26.02
C ALA A 107 5.23 -9.92 26.13
N ARG A 108 5.30 -8.96 25.21
CA ARG A 108 6.40 -7.99 25.08
C ARG A 108 5.90 -6.64 24.56
N PRO A 109 5.03 -5.94 25.31
CA PRO A 109 4.36 -4.73 24.83
C PRO A 109 5.37 -3.62 24.46
N ASP A 110 6.38 -3.40 25.29
CA ASP A 110 7.36 -2.31 25.12
C ASP A 110 8.43 -2.58 24.04
N LYS A 111 8.45 -3.80 23.47
CA LYS A 111 9.46 -4.14 22.46
C LYS A 111 9.12 -3.43 21.15
N ALA A 112 10.12 -2.81 20.52
CA ALA A 112 9.95 -2.19 19.20
C ALA A 112 9.54 -3.23 18.15
N ALA A 113 8.41 -2.97 17.47
CA ALA A 113 7.89 -3.75 16.35
C ALA A 113 8.30 -3.14 15.00
N ILE A 114 8.22 -1.80 14.90
CA ILE A 114 8.53 -1.04 13.69
C ILE A 114 9.51 0.08 14.06
N LEU A 115 10.53 0.30 13.23
CA LEU A 115 11.38 1.49 13.28
C LEU A 115 11.10 2.33 12.04
N PHE A 116 10.57 3.53 12.24
CA PHE A 116 10.26 4.44 11.15
C PHE A 116 10.81 5.83 11.44
N GLN A 117 11.69 6.32 10.55
CA GLN A 117 12.32 7.64 10.68
C GLN A 117 12.96 7.89 12.07
N GLY A 118 13.62 6.87 12.62
CA GLY A 118 14.26 6.94 13.94
C GLY A 118 13.31 6.87 15.14
N ARG A 119 12.00 6.70 14.91
CA ARG A 119 10.99 6.55 15.97
C ARG A 119 10.51 5.09 16.03
N PRO A 120 10.62 4.43 17.20
CA PRO A 120 10.05 3.11 17.38
C PRO A 120 8.55 3.18 17.57
N VAL A 121 7.84 2.19 17.01
CA VAL A 121 6.47 1.83 17.40
C VAL A 121 6.59 0.48 18.11
N SER A 122 6.11 0.42 19.36
CA SER A 122 6.15 -0.80 20.15
C SER A 122 5.12 -1.83 19.67
N PHE A 123 5.24 -3.09 20.10
CA PHE A 123 4.23 -4.11 19.80
C PHE A 123 2.88 -3.76 20.45
N GLY A 124 2.88 -3.18 21.65
CA GLY A 124 1.66 -2.69 22.31
C GLY A 124 0.97 -1.59 21.50
N ASP A 125 1.73 -0.54 21.13
CA ASP A 125 1.18 0.57 20.33
C ASP A 125 0.65 0.10 18.96
N LEU A 126 1.32 -0.89 18.35
CA LEU A 126 0.88 -1.46 17.09
C LEU A 126 -0.42 -2.24 17.26
N ASP A 127 -0.54 -3.04 18.31
CA ASP A 127 -1.75 -3.83 18.60
C ASP A 127 -2.96 -2.92 18.87
N ASP A 128 -2.79 -1.84 19.63
CA ASP A 128 -3.83 -0.85 19.87
C ASP A 128 -4.34 -0.22 18.55
N ARG A 129 -3.42 0.13 17.65
CA ARG A 129 -3.77 0.67 16.33
C ARG A 129 -4.46 -0.36 15.44
N VAL A 130 -4.08 -1.64 15.56
CA VAL A 130 -4.72 -2.76 14.87
C VAL A 130 -6.16 -2.93 15.34
N ASP A 131 -6.40 -2.87 16.66
CA ASP A 131 -7.75 -2.93 17.24
C ASP A 131 -8.62 -1.75 16.78
N LEU A 132 -8.07 -0.54 16.80
CA LEU A 132 -8.77 0.65 16.30
C LEU A 132 -9.14 0.53 14.82
N THR A 133 -8.22 0.01 14.00
CA THR A 133 -8.46 -0.21 12.57
C THR A 133 -9.57 -1.25 12.36
N ALA A 134 -9.50 -2.40 13.06
CA ALA A 134 -10.51 -3.45 12.95
C ALA A 134 -11.90 -2.95 13.38
N GLY A 135 -11.97 -2.19 14.47
CA GLY A 135 -13.20 -1.57 14.95
C GLY A 135 -13.78 -0.56 13.96
N ALA A 136 -12.95 0.30 13.38
CA ALA A 136 -13.37 1.28 12.38
C ALA A 136 -13.92 0.60 11.11
N LEU A 137 -13.26 -0.45 10.61
CA LEU A 137 -13.72 -1.23 9.46
C LEU A 137 -15.03 -1.97 9.76
N SER A 138 -15.16 -2.55 10.95
CA SER A 138 -16.41 -3.18 11.39
C SER A 138 -17.55 -2.17 11.45
N ALA A 139 -17.29 -0.94 11.91
CA ALA A 139 -18.28 0.13 11.95
C ALA A 139 -18.71 0.59 10.55
N LEU A 140 -17.84 0.47 9.55
CA LEU A 140 -18.16 0.66 8.12
C LEU A 140 -18.87 -0.56 7.50
N GLY A 141 -19.20 -1.57 8.31
CA GLY A 141 -19.93 -2.75 7.88
C GLY A 141 -19.09 -3.79 7.14
N VAL A 142 -17.76 -3.72 7.21
CA VAL A 142 -16.86 -4.77 6.71
C VAL A 142 -17.03 -6.02 7.58
N VAL A 143 -17.22 -7.17 6.93
CA VAL A 143 -17.37 -8.46 7.62
C VAL A 143 -16.29 -9.44 7.18
N LYS A 144 -16.19 -10.58 7.88
CA LYS A 144 -15.28 -11.66 7.54
C LYS A 144 -15.41 -12.06 6.05
N GLY A 145 -14.28 -12.13 5.35
CA GLY A 145 -14.22 -12.47 3.93
C GLY A 145 -14.41 -11.28 2.97
N ASP A 146 -14.84 -10.11 3.44
CA ASP A 146 -14.83 -8.90 2.61
C ASP A 146 -13.39 -8.51 2.25
N ARG A 147 -13.22 -7.85 1.10
CA ARG A 147 -11.91 -7.38 0.63
C ARG A 147 -11.78 -5.89 0.86
N VAL A 148 -10.64 -5.49 1.41
CA VAL A 148 -10.33 -4.11 1.77
C VAL A 148 -9.06 -3.66 1.05
N GLY A 149 -9.18 -2.65 0.20
CA GLY A 149 -8.03 -2.03 -0.44
C GLY A 149 -7.18 -1.24 0.55
N ILE A 150 -5.86 -1.30 0.42
CA ILE A 150 -4.93 -0.45 1.17
C ILE A 150 -4.10 0.35 0.17
N LEU A 151 -4.24 1.67 0.17
CA LEU A 151 -3.47 2.58 -0.65
C LEU A 151 -2.62 3.47 0.27
N ALA A 152 -1.45 2.97 0.67
CA ALA A 152 -0.53 3.72 1.51
C ALA A 152 0.91 3.46 1.09
N GLY A 153 1.79 4.42 1.38
CA GLY A 153 3.23 4.25 1.21
C GLY A 153 3.84 3.32 2.27
N ASN A 154 5.17 3.29 2.33
CA ASN A 154 5.91 2.53 3.34
C ASN A 154 5.92 3.27 4.69
N VAL A 155 4.77 3.31 5.35
CA VAL A 155 4.54 3.98 6.64
C VAL A 155 4.00 2.99 7.68
N PRO A 156 4.17 3.22 8.99
CA PRO A 156 3.69 2.30 10.04
C PRO A 156 2.19 2.00 9.95
N GLU A 157 1.39 2.98 9.52
CA GLU A 157 -0.07 2.87 9.37
C GLU A 157 -0.46 1.78 8.38
N PHE A 158 0.36 1.52 7.35
CA PHE A 158 0.14 0.40 6.43
C PHE A 158 0.11 -0.94 7.18
N VAL A 159 1.02 -1.13 8.14
CA VAL A 159 1.09 -2.35 8.94
C VAL A 159 -0.13 -2.44 9.86
N SER A 160 -0.50 -1.34 10.53
CA SER A 160 -1.72 -1.30 11.36
C SER A 160 -2.97 -1.65 10.54
N CYS A 161 -3.10 -1.12 9.33
CA CYS A 161 -4.20 -1.38 8.42
C CYS A 161 -4.26 -2.85 8.02
N LEU A 162 -3.12 -3.40 7.56
CA LEU A 162 -3.00 -4.79 7.15
C LEU A 162 -3.44 -5.75 8.25
N TYR A 163 -2.91 -5.56 9.46
CA TYR A 163 -3.22 -6.42 10.60
C TYR A 163 -4.65 -6.19 11.13
N GLY A 164 -5.18 -4.96 11.08
CA GLY A 164 -6.57 -4.68 11.45
C GLY A 164 -7.57 -5.38 10.53
N ILE A 165 -7.32 -5.38 9.22
CA ILE A 165 -8.13 -6.11 8.23
C ILE A 165 -8.11 -7.61 8.51
N VAL A 166 -6.91 -8.17 8.76
CA VAL A 166 -6.75 -9.60 9.07
C VAL A 166 -7.41 -9.96 10.40
N ARG A 167 -7.31 -9.10 11.44
CA ARG A 167 -7.97 -9.28 12.74
C ARG A 167 -9.49 -9.37 12.61
N LEU A 168 -10.08 -8.54 11.74
CA LEU A 168 -11.51 -8.59 11.42
C LEU A 168 -11.90 -9.86 10.64
N GLY A 169 -10.92 -10.65 10.17
CA GLY A 169 -11.14 -11.80 9.30
C GLY A 169 -11.45 -11.40 7.85
N ALA A 170 -11.23 -10.14 7.50
CA ALA A 170 -11.32 -9.64 6.14
C ALA A 170 -10.01 -9.90 5.37
N VAL A 171 -10.02 -9.64 4.07
CA VAL A 171 -8.89 -9.87 3.16
C VAL A 171 -8.29 -8.53 2.75
N ALA A 172 -7.02 -8.32 3.08
CA ALA A 172 -6.29 -7.13 2.68
C ALA A 172 -5.87 -7.21 1.20
N CYS A 173 -6.08 -6.12 0.47
CA CYS A 173 -5.65 -5.94 -0.92
C CYS A 173 -4.71 -4.72 -1.01
N PRO A 174 -3.40 -4.89 -0.75
CA PRO A 174 -2.43 -3.81 -0.89
C PRO A 174 -2.31 -3.33 -2.34
N LEU A 175 -2.36 -2.02 -2.52
CA LEU A 175 -2.21 -1.35 -3.81
C LEU A 175 -0.91 -0.55 -3.82
N ASN A 176 -0.24 -0.54 -4.98
CA ASN A 176 0.92 0.32 -5.17
C ASN A 176 0.47 1.75 -5.45
N VAL A 177 0.98 2.72 -4.69
CA VAL A 177 0.70 4.16 -4.85
C VAL A 177 1.11 4.74 -6.20
N GLN A 178 1.94 4.02 -6.97
CA GLN A 178 2.42 4.44 -8.28
C GLN A 178 1.55 3.95 -9.45
N LEU A 179 0.47 3.21 -9.19
CA LEU A 179 -0.45 2.75 -10.23
C LEU A 179 -1.19 3.94 -10.86
N THR A 180 -1.59 3.77 -12.12
CA THR A 180 -2.48 4.74 -12.78
C THR A 180 -3.92 4.60 -12.27
N PRO A 181 -4.77 5.62 -12.43
CA PRO A 181 -6.19 5.52 -12.08
C PRO A 181 -6.92 4.34 -12.73
N GLU A 182 -6.59 4.01 -13.97
CA GLU A 182 -7.17 2.89 -14.71
C GLU A 182 -6.75 1.54 -14.10
N GLU A 183 -5.49 1.42 -13.69
CA GLU A 183 -4.97 0.22 -13.02
C GLU A 183 -5.60 0.02 -11.65
N PHE A 184 -5.78 1.10 -10.86
CA PHE A 184 -6.52 1.03 -9.59
C PHE A 184 -7.95 0.54 -9.79
N THR A 185 -8.65 1.13 -10.76
CA THR A 185 -10.04 0.78 -11.06
C THR A 185 -10.16 -0.68 -11.44
N TYR A 186 -9.26 -1.17 -12.31
CA TYR A 186 -9.22 -2.57 -12.71
C TYR A 186 -9.00 -3.51 -11.51
N ILE A 187 -7.97 -3.26 -10.70
CA ILE A 187 -7.62 -4.14 -9.57
C ILE A 187 -8.73 -4.15 -8.51
N LEU A 188 -9.28 -2.99 -8.16
CA LEU A 188 -10.33 -2.90 -7.14
C LEU A 188 -11.63 -3.57 -7.59
N ALA A 189 -11.99 -3.43 -8.87
CA ALA A 189 -13.15 -4.08 -9.44
C ALA A 189 -12.98 -5.61 -9.50
N ASP A 190 -11.83 -6.09 -9.99
CA ASP A 190 -11.52 -7.52 -10.06
C ASP A 190 -11.47 -8.17 -8.66
N ALA A 191 -10.88 -7.46 -7.69
CA ALA A 191 -10.84 -7.91 -6.31
C ALA A 191 -12.22 -7.88 -5.63
N GLY A 192 -13.20 -7.11 -6.13
CA GLY A 192 -14.45 -6.88 -5.41
C GLY A 192 -14.21 -6.24 -4.04
N ALA A 193 -13.31 -5.24 -3.99
CA ALA A 193 -13.01 -4.50 -2.78
C ALA A 193 -14.24 -3.70 -2.33
N LYS A 194 -14.63 -3.85 -1.06
CA LYS A 194 -15.80 -3.19 -0.48
C LYS A 194 -15.50 -1.76 -0.05
N VAL A 195 -14.31 -1.55 0.52
CA VAL A 195 -13.81 -0.25 0.95
C VAL A 195 -12.31 -0.14 0.66
N ILE A 196 -11.81 1.10 0.65
CA ILE A 196 -10.39 1.41 0.51
C ILE A 196 -9.95 2.28 1.68
N ILE A 197 -8.78 1.98 2.22
CA ILE A 197 -8.07 2.81 3.21
C ILE A 197 -6.95 3.54 2.47
N THR A 198 -6.82 4.85 2.67
CA THR A 198 -5.81 5.70 2.01
C THR A 198 -5.25 6.76 2.95
#